data_AF-A0A4Z0LRW9-F1
#
_entry.id   AF-A0A4Z0LRW9-F1
#
_cell.length_a   1.000
_cell.length_b   1.000
_cell.length_c   1.000
_cell.angle_alpha   90.00
_cell.angle_beta   90.00
_cell.angle_gamma   90.00
#
_symmetry.space_group_name_H-M   'P 1'
#
loop_
_entity.id
_entity.type
_entity.pdbx_description
1 polymer ?
#
loop_
_entity_poly.entity_id
_entity_poly.type
_entity_poly.pdbx_seq_one_letter_code
_entity_poly.pdbx_strand_id
1 'polypeptide(L)'
;VHSILLTGDIEAGAEQKMLSRYWRHLAATFIQVPHHGSNTSSSLPFIQRVHGEAALASASRYNAWRLPSRKVKQRYRQQAYQWFDTPHQGQISLLFSPQGWRIQGLRDQILPRWYHQWFGVSEDNG
;
A
#
# COMPACT_ATOMS: atom_id res chain seq x y z
N VAL A 1 -3.47 -19.45 -5.75
CA VAL A 1 -4.33 -18.39 -6.35
C VAL A 1 -4.03 -17.11 -5.61
N HIS A 2 -3.69 -16.03 -6.32
CA HIS A 2 -3.42 -14.73 -5.72
C HIS A 2 -4.65 -13.84 -5.87
N SER A 3 -4.91 -12.98 -4.88
CA SER A 3 -6.05 -12.06 -4.91
C SER A 3 -5.63 -10.66 -4.50
N ILE A 4 -6.33 -9.66 -5.05
CA ILE A 4 -6.11 -8.25 -4.76
C ILE A 4 -7.42 -7.67 -4.21
N LEU A 5 -7.33 -7.01 -3.05
CA LEU A 5 -8.43 -6.21 -2.51
C LEU A 5 -8.28 -4.77 -2.99
N LEU A 6 -9.16 -4.35 -3.90
CA LEU A 6 -9.25 -2.97 -4.38
C LEU A 6 -10.26 -2.21 -3.51
N THR A 7 -9.75 -1.31 -2.70
CA THR A 7 -10.55 -0.63 -1.66
C THR A 7 -11.03 0.75 -2.09
N GLY A 8 -10.41 1.35 -3.12
CA GLY A 8 -10.62 2.77 -3.41
C GLY A 8 -10.35 3.64 -2.19
N ASP A 9 -11.16 4.67 -2.02
CA ASP A 9 -11.02 5.67 -0.94
C ASP A 9 -11.95 5.43 0.25
N ILE A 10 -12.23 4.15 0.56
CA ILE A 10 -13.00 3.83 1.76
C ILE A 10 -12.28 4.31 3.02
N GLU A 11 -13.06 4.79 3.98
CA GLU A 11 -12.60 5.16 5.32
C GLU A 11 -13.10 4.15 6.37
N ALA A 12 -12.68 4.32 7.63
CA ALA A 12 -12.94 3.39 8.72
C ALA A 12 -14.43 2.98 8.87
N GLY A 13 -15.37 3.89 8.61
CA GLY A 13 -16.80 3.57 8.65
C GLY A 13 -17.24 2.57 7.57
N ALA A 14 -16.66 2.64 6.37
CA ALA A 14 -16.90 1.66 5.31
C ALA A 14 -16.15 0.35 5.57
N GLU A 15 -14.93 0.41 6.12
CA GLU A 15 -14.18 -0.77 6.57
C GLU A 15 -14.96 -1.59 7.60
N GLN A 16 -15.58 -0.93 8.58
CA GLN A 16 -16.42 -1.58 9.58
C GLN A 16 -17.64 -2.27 8.96
N LYS A 17 -18.27 -1.64 7.95
CA LYS A 17 -19.38 -2.24 7.20
C LYS A 17 -18.92 -3.46 6.39
N MET A 18 -17.70 -3.41 5.83
CA MET A 18 -17.11 -4.54 5.12
C MET A 18 -16.79 -5.69 6.08
N LEU A 19 -16.25 -5.38 7.26
CA LEU A 19 -16.01 -6.37 8.31
C LEU A 19 -17.32 -7.01 8.78
N SER A 20 -18.39 -6.24 9.01
CA SER A 20 -19.64 -6.82 9.49
C SER A 20 -20.36 -7.69 8.45
N ARG A 21 -20.33 -7.30 7.17
CA ARG A 21 -21.11 -7.97 6.11
C ARG A 21 -20.33 -8.99 5.30
N TYR A 22 -19.05 -8.73 5.08
CA TYR A 22 -18.24 -9.45 4.09
C TYR A 22 -16.97 -10.03 4.67
N TRP A 23 -16.82 -10.14 6.02
CA TRP A 23 -15.55 -10.56 6.63
C TRP A 23 -14.96 -11.78 5.94
N ARG A 24 -15.73 -12.83 5.65
CA ARG A 24 -15.24 -14.08 5.01
C ARG A 24 -14.52 -13.87 3.66
N HIS A 25 -14.78 -12.76 2.97
CA HIS A 25 -14.26 -12.46 1.64
C HIS A 25 -13.15 -11.40 1.62
N LEU A 26 -12.71 -10.90 2.77
CA LEU A 26 -11.72 -9.82 2.85
C LEU A 26 -10.27 -10.30 2.80
N ALA A 27 -10.00 -11.59 2.95
CA ALA A 27 -8.64 -12.11 2.87
C ALA A 27 -8.09 -11.90 1.44
N ALA A 28 -6.94 -11.25 1.32
CA ALA A 28 -6.32 -11.00 0.02
C ALA A 28 -4.80 -10.99 0.10
N THR A 29 -4.13 -11.48 -0.95
CA THR A 29 -2.66 -11.46 -1.05
C THR A 29 -2.13 -10.03 -1.09
N PHE A 30 -2.81 -9.15 -1.83
CA PHE A 30 -2.45 -7.75 -1.97
C PHE A 30 -3.61 -6.85 -1.58
N ILE A 31 -3.29 -5.70 -1.04
CA ILE A 31 -4.26 -4.64 -0.75
C ILE A 31 -3.84 -3.35 -1.43
N GLN A 32 -4.74 -2.77 -2.22
CA GLN A 32 -4.66 -1.34 -2.52
C GLN A 32 -4.91 -0.62 -1.20
N VAL A 33 -3.95 0.18 -0.72
CA VAL A 33 -4.10 0.90 0.54
C VAL A 33 -5.29 1.87 0.42
N PRO A 34 -6.29 1.79 1.31
CA PRO A 34 -7.46 2.66 1.24
C PRO A 34 -7.12 4.13 1.37
N HIS A 35 -7.81 4.97 0.58
CA HIS A 35 -7.79 6.42 0.71
C HIS A 35 -6.36 7.00 0.72
N HIS A 36 -5.53 6.52 -0.20
CA HIS A 36 -4.12 6.93 -0.36
C HIS A 36 -3.25 6.78 0.91
N GLY A 37 -3.70 6.01 1.91
CA GLY A 37 -3.06 5.89 3.22
C GLY A 37 -3.36 7.05 4.18
N SER A 38 -4.55 7.63 4.10
CA SER A 38 -5.07 8.60 5.08
C SER A 38 -5.20 8.02 6.49
N ASN A 39 -5.05 8.86 7.52
CA ASN A 39 -5.31 8.47 8.91
C ASN A 39 -6.78 8.13 9.18
N THR A 40 -7.70 8.50 8.27
CA THR A 40 -9.13 8.16 8.35
C THR A 40 -9.43 6.74 7.86
N SER A 41 -8.43 6.04 7.32
CA SER A 41 -8.56 4.68 6.80
C SER A 41 -7.51 3.72 7.38
N SER A 42 -7.52 2.50 6.88
CA SER A 42 -6.62 1.41 7.21
C SER A 42 -6.69 1.05 8.70
N SER A 43 -7.89 0.87 9.25
CA SER A 43 -8.07 0.47 10.65
C SER A 43 -7.39 -0.88 10.94
N LEU A 44 -6.90 -1.05 12.17
CA LEU A 44 -6.19 -2.28 12.55
C LEU A 44 -7.04 -3.55 12.34
N PRO A 45 -8.32 -3.60 12.75
CA PRO A 45 -9.16 -4.78 12.50
C PRO A 45 -9.33 -5.09 11.01
N PHE A 46 -9.39 -4.06 10.16
CA PHE A 46 -9.48 -4.25 8.71
C PHE A 46 -8.20 -4.85 8.14
N ILE A 47 -7.04 -4.26 8.43
CA ILE A 47 -5.74 -4.78 7.97
C ILE A 47 -5.50 -6.22 8.45
N GLN A 48 -5.82 -6.49 9.73
CA GLN A 48 -5.72 -7.83 10.32
C GLN A 48 -6.63 -8.83 9.63
N ARG A 49 -7.85 -8.41 9.26
CA ARG A 49 -8.77 -9.30 8.56
C ARG A 49 -8.32 -9.59 7.13
N VAL A 50 -7.72 -8.61 6.45
CA VAL A 50 -7.19 -8.81 5.10
C VAL A 50 -6.01 -9.79 5.11
N HIS A 51 -5.15 -9.74 6.13
CA HIS A 51 -4.05 -10.68 6.35
C HIS A 51 -3.24 -10.99 5.08
N GLY A 52 -2.88 -9.94 4.34
CA GLY A 52 -2.14 -10.03 3.09
C GLY A 52 -0.63 -9.97 3.25
N GLU A 53 0.06 -10.00 2.11
CA GLU A 53 1.52 -10.03 2.01
C GLU A 53 2.10 -8.66 1.61
N ALA A 54 1.38 -7.89 0.78
CA ALA A 54 1.86 -6.59 0.31
C ALA A 54 0.75 -5.52 0.21
N ALA A 55 1.11 -4.29 0.58
CA ALA A 55 0.25 -3.12 0.59
C ALA A 55 0.75 -2.09 -0.43
N LEU A 56 -0.14 -1.66 -1.32
CA LEU A 56 0.17 -0.78 -2.46
C LEU A 56 -0.53 0.56 -2.29
N ALA A 57 0.21 1.61 -1.92
CA ALA A 57 -0.33 2.96 -1.77
C ALA A 57 -0.12 3.78 -3.05
N SER A 58 -1.21 4.22 -3.65
CA SER A 58 -1.18 5.26 -4.68
C SER A 58 -1.26 6.62 -4.02
N ALA A 59 -0.28 7.48 -4.23
CA ALA A 59 -0.26 8.88 -3.76
C ALA A 59 0.65 9.73 -4.64
N SER A 60 0.40 11.05 -4.66
CA SER A 60 1.27 12.02 -5.33
C SER A 60 2.52 12.28 -4.50
N ARG A 61 3.69 12.43 -5.13
CA ARG A 61 4.93 12.83 -4.45
C ARG A 61 4.81 14.27 -3.93
N TYR A 62 5.30 14.55 -2.71
CA TYR A 62 5.28 15.89 -2.09
C TYR A 62 3.88 16.52 -2.00
N ASN A 63 2.86 15.74 -1.61
CA ASN A 63 1.50 16.26 -1.52
C ASN A 63 1.27 17.02 -0.20
N ALA A 64 0.41 18.05 -0.24
CA ALA A 64 0.11 18.90 0.92
C ALA A 64 -0.50 18.15 2.11
N TRP A 65 -1.14 17.00 1.86
CA TRP A 65 -1.76 16.16 2.88
C TRP A 65 -0.77 15.20 3.57
N ARG A 66 0.48 15.14 3.10
CA ARG A 66 1.54 14.24 3.59
C ARG A 66 1.10 12.76 3.61
N LEU A 67 0.37 12.36 2.57
CA LEU A 67 -0.05 10.98 2.34
C LEU A 67 0.99 10.20 1.55
N PRO A 68 1.18 8.89 1.77
CA PRO A 68 0.57 8.08 2.82
C PRO A 68 1.07 8.49 4.21
N SER A 69 0.18 8.50 5.20
CA SER A 69 0.54 8.84 6.57
C SER A 69 1.57 7.86 7.13
N ARG A 70 2.58 8.40 7.83
CA ARG A 70 3.58 7.60 8.57
C ARG A 70 2.92 6.57 9.51
N LYS A 71 1.81 6.94 10.17
CA LYS A 71 1.07 6.05 11.09
C LYS A 71 0.44 4.86 10.36
N VAL A 72 -0.10 5.10 9.16
CA VAL A 72 -0.71 4.04 8.34
C VAL A 72 0.37 3.09 7.83
N LYS A 73 1.47 3.62 7.25
CA LYS A 73 2.62 2.83 6.80
C LYS A 73 3.17 1.95 7.94
N GLN A 74 3.33 2.51 9.14
CA GLN A 74 3.77 1.76 10.31
C GLN A 74 2.80 0.64 10.70
N ARG A 75 1.49 0.90 10.67
CA ARG A 75 0.47 -0.10 11.00
C ARG A 75 0.52 -1.31 10.06
N TYR A 76 0.68 -1.07 8.75
CA TYR A 76 0.86 -2.15 7.78
C TYR A 76 2.15 -2.94 8.03
N ARG A 77 3.28 -2.26 8.26
CA ARG A 77 4.56 -2.93 8.59
C ARG A 77 4.47 -3.78 9.86
N GLN A 78 3.76 -3.30 10.89
CA GLN A 78 3.52 -4.06 12.12
C GLN A 78 2.66 -5.31 11.89
N GLN A 79 1.87 -5.36 10.81
CA GLN A 79 1.13 -6.53 10.37
C GLN A 79 1.89 -7.32 9.28
N ALA A 80 3.21 -7.15 9.20
CA ALA A 80 4.13 -7.86 8.29
C ALA A 80 3.90 -7.64 6.78
N TYR A 81 3.14 -6.61 6.38
CA TYR A 81 2.99 -6.26 4.97
C TYR A 81 4.29 -5.66 4.43
N GLN A 82 4.69 -6.12 3.24
CA GLN A 82 5.62 -5.38 2.41
C GLN A 82 4.93 -4.11 1.89
N TRP A 83 5.57 -2.97 2.09
CA TRP A 83 5.00 -1.67 1.74
C TRP A 83 5.56 -1.17 0.42
N PHE A 84 4.66 -0.80 -0.49
CA PHE A 84 4.98 -0.18 -1.78
C PHE A 84 4.16 1.10 -1.93
N ASP A 85 4.76 2.16 -2.45
CA ASP A 85 4.06 3.40 -2.73
C ASP A 85 4.59 4.13 -3.98
N THR A 86 3.66 4.73 -4.73
CA THR A 86 3.98 5.43 -5.97
C THR A 86 4.87 6.69 -5.78
N PRO A 87 4.81 7.41 -4.65
CA PRO A 87 5.76 8.48 -4.38
C PRO A 87 7.23 8.07 -4.45
N HIS A 88 7.59 6.88 -3.97
CA HIS A 88 8.97 6.39 -4.00
C HIS A 88 9.27 5.56 -5.25
N GLN A 89 8.35 4.69 -5.67
CA GLN A 89 8.61 3.68 -6.70
C GLN A 89 8.15 4.08 -8.11
N GLY A 90 7.39 5.17 -8.25
CA GLY A 90 6.72 5.51 -9.50
C GLY A 90 5.57 4.55 -9.80
N GLN A 91 5.43 4.12 -11.05
CA GLN A 91 4.48 3.06 -11.38
C GLN A 91 4.86 1.76 -10.64
N ILE A 92 3.87 1.10 -10.03
CA ILE A 92 4.02 -0.21 -9.40
C ILE A 92 3.33 -1.24 -10.30
N SER A 93 4.06 -2.28 -10.69
CA SER A 93 3.54 -3.38 -11.51
C SER A 93 3.57 -4.69 -10.73
N LEU A 94 2.40 -5.32 -10.60
CA LEU A 94 2.26 -6.69 -10.08
C LEU A 94 2.27 -7.66 -11.25
N LEU A 95 3.21 -8.60 -11.22
CA LEU A 95 3.39 -9.59 -12.27
C LEU A 95 3.16 -10.98 -11.71
N PHE A 96 2.30 -11.74 -12.37
CA PHE A 96 1.89 -13.08 -11.98
C PHE A 96 2.43 -14.12 -12.95
N SER A 97 2.90 -15.24 -12.42
CA SER A 97 3.44 -16.37 -13.17
C SER A 97 3.13 -17.69 -12.45
N PRO A 98 3.30 -18.86 -13.11
CA PRO A 98 3.20 -20.15 -12.43
C PRO A 98 4.18 -20.33 -11.26
N GLN A 99 5.32 -19.62 -11.29
CA GLN A 99 6.35 -19.66 -10.25
C GLN A 99 6.04 -18.74 -9.06
N GLY A 100 4.97 -17.96 -9.13
CA GLY A 100 4.56 -17.01 -8.09
C GLY A 100 4.37 -15.60 -8.64
N TRP A 101 4.57 -14.61 -7.77
CA TRP A 101 4.35 -13.20 -8.08
C TRP A 101 5.61 -12.37 -7.80
N ARG A 102 5.71 -11.23 -8.48
CA ARG A 102 6.73 -10.20 -8.21
C ARG A 102 6.12 -8.81 -8.30
N ILE A 103 6.64 -7.89 -7.49
CA ILE A 103 6.30 -6.46 -7.56
C ILE A 103 7.51 -5.72 -8.13
N GLN A 104 7.24 -4.79 -9.05
CA GLN A 104 8.27 -3.96 -9.69
C GLN A 104 7.88 -2.49 -9.63
N GLY A 105 8.79 -1.64 -9.14
CA GLY A 105 8.69 -0.19 -9.25
C GLY A 105 9.41 0.33 -10.49
N LEU A 106 8.79 1.25 -11.24
CA LEU A 106 9.41 1.90 -12.40
C LEU A 106 10.74 2.58 -12.04
N ARG A 107 10.77 3.28 -10.89
CA ARG A 107 12.00 3.95 -10.43
C ARG A 107 13.06 2.97 -9.95
N ASP A 108 12.65 1.82 -9.42
CA ASP A 108 13.60 0.77 -9.04
C ASP A 108 14.32 0.21 -10.29
N GLN A 109 13.62 0.17 -11.42
CA GLN A 109 14.17 -0.33 -12.70
C GLN A 109 14.99 0.70 -13.47
N ILE A 110 14.57 1.97 -13.45
CA ILE A 110 15.18 3.03 -14.27
C ILE A 110 16.26 3.81 -13.51
N LEU A 111 16.17 3.90 -12.18
CA LEU A 111 17.02 4.77 -11.35
C LEU A 111 17.90 4.02 -10.32
N PRO A 112 18.64 2.95 -10.67
CA PRO A 112 19.57 2.33 -9.73
C PRO A 112 20.85 3.17 -9.46
N ARG A 113 20.90 4.44 -9.91
CA ARG A 113 22.13 5.26 -9.90
C ARG A 113 22.32 6.01 -8.59
N TRP A 114 23.47 5.78 -7.97
CA TRP A 114 23.92 6.28 -6.67
C TRP A 114 23.76 7.80 -6.44
N TYR A 115 23.84 8.64 -7.48
CA TYR A 115 23.80 10.10 -7.32
C TYR A 115 22.39 10.69 -7.12
N HIS A 116 21.31 9.93 -7.39
CA HIS A 116 19.94 10.44 -7.19
C HIS A 116 19.50 10.47 -5.73
N GLN A 117 20.18 9.75 -4.84
CA GLN A 117 19.96 9.84 -3.39
C GLN A 117 20.33 11.22 -2.82
N TRP A 118 21.24 11.94 -3.47
CA TRP A 118 21.65 13.29 -3.06
C TRP A 118 20.59 14.38 -3.32
N PHE A 119 19.53 14.10 -4.07
CA PHE A 119 18.48 15.09 -4.40
C PHE A 119 17.13 14.84 -3.70
N GLY A 120 17.14 14.42 -2.43
CA GLY A 120 15.97 14.59 -1.56
C GLY A 120 14.86 13.55 -1.71
N VAL A 121 15.22 12.27 -1.87
CA VAL A 121 14.28 11.16 -1.60
C VAL A 121 14.31 10.89 -0.10
N SER A 122 13.44 11.53 0.68
CA SER A 122 13.25 11.19 2.08
C SER A 122 12.44 9.88 2.20
N GLU A 123 12.49 9.18 3.33
CA GLU A 123 11.68 7.96 3.56
C GLU A 123 10.17 8.23 3.69
N ASP A 124 9.84 9.49 3.93
CA ASP A 124 8.50 10.03 3.98
C ASP A 124 8.18 10.82 2.72
N ASN A 125 6.89 11.04 2.46
CA ASN A 125 6.47 11.73 1.24
C ASN A 125 6.42 13.27 1.39
N GLY A 126 7.43 13.85 2.04
CA GLY A 126 7.49 15.27 2.42
C GLY A 126 6.79 15.61 3.73
#